data_AF-A0AAV2IJX9-F1
#
_entry.id   AF-A0AAV2IJX9-F1
#
_cell.length_a   1.000
_cell.length_b   1.000
_cell.length_c   1.000
_cell.angle_alpha   90.00
_cell.angle_beta   90.00
_cell.angle_gamma   90.00
#
_symmetry.space_group_name_H-M   'P 1'
#
loop_
_entity.id
_entity.type
_entity.pdbx_description
1 polymer ?
#
loop_
_entity_poly.entity_id
_entity_poly.type
_entity_poly.pdbx_seq_one_letter_code
_entity_poly.pdbx_strand_id
1 'polypeptide(L)' 'GPVIGIEFNCDGCVAMCQSLVVDLMKGTTGLVFVSQSPSAAESQIENFYNFADMQMGI' A
#
# COMPACT_ATOMS: atom_id res chain seq x y z
N GLY A 1 5.70 14.36 4.25
CA GLY A 1 4.43 14.99 3.82
C GLY A 1 3.30 14.01 4.02
N PRO A 2 2.03 14.40 3.80
CA PRO A 2 0.91 13.47 3.80
C PRO A 2 1.13 12.39 2.73
N VAL A 3 0.67 11.17 3.02
CA VAL A 3 0.72 10.02 2.11
C VAL A 3 -0.69 9.59 1.73
N ILE A 4 -0.84 8.90 0.60
CA ILE A 4 -2.11 8.34 0.15
C ILE A 4 -2.02 6.81 0.33
N GLY A 5 -2.91 6.24 1.14
CA GLY A 5 -3.07 4.79 1.27
C GLY A 5 -4.14 4.29 0.31
N ILE A 6 -3.87 3.18 -0.40
CA ILE A 6 -4.82 2.53 -1.31
C ILE A 6 -4.84 1.04 -0.97
N GLU A 7 -6.00 0.55 -0.54
CA GLU A 7 -6.23 -0.87 -0.26
C GLU A 7 -6.89 -1.55 -1.47
N PHE A 8 -6.37 -2.71 -1.87
CA PHE A 8 -6.95 -3.53 -2.94
C PHE A 8 -7.25 -4.93 -2.42
N ASN A 9 -8.41 -5.46 -2.81
CA ASN A 9 -8.84 -6.81 -2.45
C ASN A 9 -9.23 -7.60 -3.70
N CYS A 10 -8.44 -8.62 -4.04
CA CYS A 10 -8.77 -9.66 -5.01
C CYS A 10 -7.74 -10.80 -4.94
N ASP A 11 -8.06 -11.93 -5.57
CA ASP A 11 -7.11 -13.04 -5.69
C ASP A 11 -5.85 -12.61 -6.44
N GLY A 12 -4.68 -12.80 -5.81
CA GLY A 12 -3.40 -12.41 -6.39
C GLY A 12 -3.13 -10.89 -6.44
N CYS A 13 -3.91 -10.07 -5.71
CA CYS A 13 -3.79 -8.60 -5.72
C CYS A 13 -2.35 -8.12 -5.47
N VAL A 14 -1.66 -8.73 -4.51
CA VAL A 14 -0.29 -8.33 -4.12
C VAL A 14 0.69 -8.46 -5.30
N ALA A 15 0.70 -9.60 -5.98
CA ALA A 15 1.59 -9.83 -7.12
C ALA A 15 1.23 -8.93 -8.31
N MET A 16 -0.07 -8.76 -8.58
CA MET A 16 -0.53 -7.86 -9.64
C MET A 16 -0.13 -6.41 -9.36
N CYS A 17 -0.34 -5.90 -8.14
CA CYS A 17 0.06 -4.56 -7.74
C CYS A 17 1.57 -4.35 -7.85
N GLN A 18 2.38 -5.31 -7.43
CA GLN A 18 3.84 -5.23 -7.58
C GLN A 18 4.25 -5.08 -9.05
N SER A 19 3.68 -5.90 -9.94
CA SER A 19 3.98 -5.83 -11.38
C SER A 19 3.55 -4.48 -11.98
N LEU A 20 2.32 -4.05 -11.70
CA LEU A 20 1.76 -2.80 -12.22
C LEU A 20 2.55 -1.58 -11.75
N VAL A 21 2.96 -1.56 -10.48
CA VAL A 21 3.76 -0.45 -9.93
C VAL A 21 5.13 -0.41 -10.58
N VAL A 22 5.80 -1.54 -10.79
CA VAL A 22 7.10 -1.54 -11.50
C VAL A 22 6.96 -0.93 -12.89
N ASP A 23 5.88 -1.24 -13.62
CA ASP A 23 5.62 -0.68 -14.94
C ASP A 23 5.27 0.81 -14.90
N LEU A 24 4.39 1.22 -13.97
CA LEU A 24 3.94 2.60 -13.82
C LEU A 24 5.09 3.53 -13.40
N MET A 25 6.01 3.02 -12.58
CA MET A 25 7.07 3.82 -12.00
C MET A 25 8.27 4.01 -12.95
N LYS A 26 8.28 3.34 -14.12
CA LYS A 26 9.31 3.54 -15.14
C LYS A 26 9.36 5.01 -15.57
N GLY A 27 10.49 5.65 -15.28
CA GLY A 27 10.71 7.07 -15.62
C GLY A 27 10.12 8.07 -14.62
N THR A 28 9.57 7.60 -13.49
CA THR A 28 9.12 8.46 -12.39
C THR A 28 10.09 8.35 -11.20
N THR A 29 10.19 9.40 -10.40
CA THR A 29 10.98 9.41 -9.16
C THR A 29 10.12 9.24 -7.91
N GLY A 30 8.84 8.88 -8.08
CA GLY A 30 7.95 8.65 -6.94
C GLY A 30 8.46 7.48 -6.10
N LEU A 31 8.22 7.53 -4.79
CA LEU A 31 8.40 6.37 -3.93
C LEU A 31 7.03 5.78 -3.66
N VAL A 32 6.81 4.54 -4.09
CA VAL A 32 5.58 3.78 -3.82
C VAL A 32 5.95 2.55 -3.00
N PHE A 33 5.11 2.26 -2.01
CA PHE A 33 5.22 1.06 -1.20
C PHE A 33 4.11 0.08 -1.60
N VAL A 34 4.46 -1.19 -1.77
CA VAL A 34 3.52 -2.29 -2.05
C VAL A 34 3.85 -3.44 -1.10
N SER A 35 2.84 -4.08 -0.54
CA SER A 35 2.99 -5.27 0.31
C SER A 35 3.72 -6.40 -0.41
N GLN A 36 4.47 -7.22 0.34
CA GLN A 36 5.28 -8.30 -0.23
C GLN A 36 4.55 -9.65 -0.32
N SER A 37 3.59 -9.88 0.58
CA SER A 37 2.76 -11.10 0.63
C SER A 37 1.35 -10.75 1.15
N PRO A 38 0.34 -11.60 0.92
CA PRO A 38 -1.00 -11.41 1.49
C PRO A 38 -0.97 -11.30 3.03
N SER A 39 -0.21 -12.16 3.70
CA SER A 39 -0.06 -12.12 5.16
C SER A 39 0.59 -10.83 5.67
N ALA A 40 1.56 -10.28 4.93
CA ALA A 40 2.14 -8.99 5.27
C ALA A 40 1.16 -7.84 4.99
N ALA A 41 0.34 -7.95 3.94
CA ALA A 41 -0.65 -6.95 3.58
C ALA A 41 -1.68 -6.76 4.70
N GLU A 42 -2.20 -7.86 5.27
CA GLU A 42 -3.15 -7.81 6.39
C GLU A 42 -2.64 -6.93 7.54
N SER A 43 -1.44 -7.22 8.06
CA SER A 43 -0.86 -6.44 9.15
C SER A 43 -0.54 -4.99 8.74
N GLN A 44 -0.12 -4.76 7.50
CA GLN A 44 0.21 -3.42 7.01
C GLN A 44 -1.03 -2.53 6.87
N ILE A 45 -2.15 -3.10 6.42
CA ILE A 45 -3.45 -2.43 6.32
C ILE A 45 -3.92 -2.00 7.72
N GLU A 46 -3.92 -2.94 8.67
CA GLU A 46 -4.30 -2.65 10.06
C GLU A 46 -3.41 -1.56 10.67
N ASN A 47 -2.08 -1.67 10.51
CA ASN A 47 -1.15 -0.69 11.05
C ASN A 47 -1.32 0.70 10.41
N PHE A 48 -1.60 0.76 9.11
CA PHE A 48 -1.84 2.03 8.42
C PHE A 48 -3.10 2.72 8.95
N TYR A 49 -4.21 1.99 9.08
CA TYR A 49 -5.46 2.54 9.62
C TYR A 49 -5.34 2.91 11.09
N ASN A 50 -4.71 2.08 11.92
CA ASN A 50 -4.48 2.39 13.34
C ASN A 50 -3.71 3.71 13.50
N PHE A 51 -2.64 3.89 12.72
CA PHE A 51 -1.87 5.14 12.76
C PHE A 51 -2.69 6.34 12.25
N ALA A 52 -3.40 6.16 11.13
CA ALA A 52 -4.24 7.20 10.56
C ALA A 52 -5.35 7.64 11.54
N ASP A 53 -6.02 6.69 12.19
CA ASP A 53 -7.07 6.94 13.18
C ASP A 53 -6.52 7.63 14.42
N MET A 54 -5.34 7.25 14.91
CA MET A 54 -4.68 7.95 16.03
C MET A 54 -4.29 9.39 15.67
N GLN A 55 -3.84 9.63 14.44
CA GLN A 55 -3.43 10.96 13.99
C GLN A 55 -4.63 11.87 13.61
N MET A 56 -5.72 11.28 13.13
CA MET A 56 -6.95 11.98 12.73
C MET A 56 -8.01 12.04 13.83
N GLY A 57 -7.81 11.28 14.92
CA GLY A 57 -8.62 11.34 16.12
C GLY A 57 -8.53 12.73 16.76
N ILE A 58 -9.68 13.24 17.22
CA ILE A 58 -9.81 14.53 17.92
C ILE A 58 -9.02 14.53 19.23
#